data_AF-A0A7L1U7T7-F1
#
_entry.id   AF-A0A7L1U7T7-F1
#
_cell.length_a   1.000
_cell.length_b   1.000
_cell.length_c   1.000
_cell.angle_alpha   90.00
_cell.angle_beta   90.00
_cell.angle_gamma   90.00
#
_symmetry.space_group_name_H-M   'P 1'
#
loop_
_entity.id
_entity.type
_entity.pdbx_description
1 polymer ?
#
loop_
_entity_poly.entity_id
_entity_poly.type
_entity_poly.pdbx_seq_one_letter_code
_entity_poly.pdbx_strand_id
1 'polypeptide(L)'
;QLLGNEDHIKVELEKLKKSHNEQQQKLEERVLALGKELQEAKGALGDSRHRQAEQSAVLLTSQGQLREVEAENCRLQLRLKELNEEYRSRLAQYVRDLANYMDSKPSSVTGHSKAPAGQAAMKSFVDSMLRDIRASYKSREEQLARAARGYKKRMKDLAKKHENLLIAYGLQREQLRSLGSSAMDCGPAELHFSISDPELLTNSSRELNRLREQKAKLEMQLQELQKGLDLMPGHDPNELLCPRQLDEEGWAEVRKKLREFTLNTQEDLEQERSQLLTRAVVAEEQVSELQGYIEQHLAR
;
A
#
# COMPACT_ATOMS: atom_id res chain seq x y z
N GLN A 1 7.32 97.01 13.28
CA GLN A 1 7.57 96.13 12.13
C GLN A 1 8.33 94.84 12.48
N LEU A 2 8.63 94.55 13.76
CA LEU A 2 9.41 93.36 14.16
C LEU A 2 8.58 92.06 14.26
N LEU A 3 7.30 92.14 14.64
CA LEU A 3 6.42 90.96 14.80
C LEU A 3 6.17 90.20 13.48
N GLY A 4 6.06 90.91 12.35
CA GLY A 4 5.82 90.28 11.04
C GLY A 4 6.99 89.43 10.52
N ASN A 5 8.24 89.73 10.93
CA ASN A 5 9.40 88.92 10.56
C ASN A 5 9.51 87.66 11.42
N GLU A 6 9.10 87.72 12.69
CA GLU A 6 9.12 86.57 13.60
C GLU A 6 8.12 85.50 13.17
N ASP A 7 6.92 85.90 12.74
CA ASP A 7 5.90 85.00 12.23
C ASP A 7 6.31 84.38 10.88
N HIS A 8 6.97 85.16 10.01
CA HIS A 8 7.48 84.66 8.73
C HIS A 8 8.55 83.57 8.93
N ILE A 9 9.50 83.79 9.85
CA ILE A 9 10.55 82.81 10.19
C ILE A 9 9.93 81.53 10.78
N LYS A 10 8.90 81.65 11.63
CA LYS A 10 8.17 80.48 12.18
C LYS A 10 7.51 79.66 11.07
N VAL A 11 6.88 80.31 10.09
CA VAL A 11 6.24 79.63 8.95
C VAL A 11 7.27 78.89 8.09
N GLU A 12 8.40 79.50 7.79
CA GLU A 12 9.47 78.86 7.00
C GLU A 12 10.13 77.68 7.76
N LEU A 13 10.32 77.81 9.08
CA LEU A 13 10.77 76.70 9.93
C LEU A 13 9.79 75.52 9.93
N GLU A 14 8.49 75.80 10.03
CA GLU A 14 7.46 74.75 9.97
C GLU A 14 7.41 74.08 8.60
N LYS A 15 7.57 74.82 7.50
CA LYS A 15 7.70 74.25 6.15
C LYS A 15 8.94 73.35 6.04
N LEU A 16 10.08 73.82 6.54
CA LEU A 16 11.33 73.04 6.52
C LEU A 16 11.18 71.75 7.33
N LYS A 17 10.61 71.85 8.54
CA LYS A 17 10.34 70.70 9.41
C LYS A 17 9.41 69.69 8.75
N LYS A 18 8.34 70.14 8.09
CA LYS A 18 7.44 69.27 7.32
C LYS A 18 8.17 68.58 6.17
N SER A 19 8.93 69.32 5.37
CA SER A 19 9.69 68.74 4.25
C SER A 19 10.71 67.70 4.72
N HIS A 20 11.39 67.96 5.84
CA HIS A 20 12.32 67.01 6.43
C HIS A 20 11.59 65.76 6.93
N ASN A 21 10.44 65.93 7.58
CA ASN A 21 9.64 64.81 8.07
C ASN A 21 9.11 63.94 6.92
N GLU A 22 8.68 64.54 5.82
CA GLU A 22 8.27 63.81 4.60
C GLU A 22 9.43 63.05 3.95
N GLN A 23 10.62 63.65 3.89
CA GLN A 23 11.82 62.98 3.38
C GLN A 23 12.24 61.81 4.29
N GLN A 24 12.18 62.01 5.61
CA GLN A 24 12.45 60.97 6.59
C GLN A 24 11.48 59.80 6.45
N GLN A 25 10.18 60.08 6.32
CA GLN A 25 9.16 59.05 6.10
C GLN A 25 9.39 58.29 4.78
N LYS A 26 9.72 58.98 3.68
CA LYS A 26 10.04 58.33 2.40
C LYS A 26 11.26 57.40 2.49
N LEU A 27 12.28 57.80 3.24
CA LEU A 27 13.46 56.96 3.48
C LEU A 27 13.11 55.73 4.31
N GLU A 28 12.32 55.88 5.37
CA GLU A 28 11.85 54.77 6.20
C GLU A 28 11.01 53.78 5.39
N GLU A 29 10.06 54.27 4.58
CA GLU A 29 9.26 53.44 3.67
C GLU A 29 10.14 52.69 2.67
N ARG A 30 11.17 53.33 2.11
CA ARG A 30 12.10 52.70 1.17
C ARG A 30 13.00 51.66 1.83
N VAL A 31 13.45 51.89 3.05
CA VAL A 31 14.21 50.90 3.84
C VAL A 31 13.33 49.70 4.17
N LEU A 32 12.07 49.92 4.53
CA LEU A 32 11.10 48.84 4.76
C LEU A 32 10.83 48.03 3.48
N ALA A 33 10.68 48.70 2.34
CA ALA A 33 10.49 48.03 1.04
C ALA A 33 11.71 47.17 0.67
N LEU A 34 12.93 47.73 0.73
CA LEU A 34 14.16 46.98 0.46
C LEU A 34 14.37 45.83 1.45
N GLY A 35 13.98 46.01 2.72
CA GLY A 35 14.02 44.94 3.73
C GLY A 35 13.09 43.77 3.38
N LYS A 36 11.89 44.05 2.87
CA LYS A 36 10.96 43.02 2.38
C LYS A 36 11.50 42.31 1.14
N GLU A 37 11.97 43.06 0.14
CA GLU A 37 12.56 42.50 -1.08
C GLU A 37 13.77 41.61 -0.77
N LEU A 38 14.64 42.02 0.15
CA LEU A 38 15.80 41.22 0.56
C LEU A 38 15.37 39.92 1.25
N GLN A 39 14.33 39.97 2.09
CA GLN A 39 13.81 38.79 2.77
C GLN A 39 13.17 37.81 1.78
N GLU A 40 12.40 38.32 0.81
CA GLU A 40 11.81 37.53 -0.28
C GLU A 40 12.90 36.89 -1.16
N ALA A 41 13.92 37.65 -1.55
CA ALA A 41 15.04 37.13 -2.33
C ALA A 41 15.83 36.04 -1.58
N LYS A 42 16.04 36.20 -0.27
CA LYS A 42 16.66 35.16 0.57
C LYS A 42 15.78 33.92 0.67
N GLY A 43 14.47 34.08 0.79
CA GLY A 43 13.51 32.97 0.75
C GLY A 43 13.60 32.20 -0.56
N ALA A 44 13.52 32.90 -1.70
CA ALA A 44 13.64 32.31 -3.03
C ALA A 44 14.97 31.58 -3.26
N LEU A 45 16.09 32.14 -2.75
CA LEU A 45 17.39 31.48 -2.79
C LEU A 45 17.38 30.18 -1.97
N GLY A 46 16.82 30.21 -0.76
CA GLY A 46 16.63 29.03 0.09
C GLY A 46 15.83 27.93 -0.61
N ASP A 47 14.70 28.29 -1.20
CA ASP A 47 13.84 27.38 -1.95
C ASP A 47 14.58 26.77 -3.14
N SER A 48 15.32 27.58 -3.90
CA SER A 48 16.10 27.08 -5.05
C SER A 48 17.19 26.09 -4.62
N ARG A 49 17.87 26.36 -3.50
CA ARG A 49 18.90 25.50 -2.94
C ARG A 49 18.32 24.19 -2.41
N HIS A 50 17.14 24.25 -1.78
CA HIS A 50 16.44 23.06 -1.32
C HIS A 50 16.03 22.17 -2.50
N ARG A 51 15.39 22.75 -3.54
CA ARG A 51 15.04 22.03 -4.78
C ARG A 51 16.27 21.41 -5.45
N GLN A 52 17.40 22.11 -5.49
CA GLN A 52 18.64 21.57 -6.05
C GLN A 52 19.17 20.39 -5.23
N ALA A 53 19.09 20.43 -3.90
CA ALA A 53 19.47 19.32 -3.03
C ALA A 53 18.56 18.11 -3.22
N GLU A 54 17.24 18.33 -3.31
CA GLU A 54 16.25 17.28 -3.61
C GLU A 54 16.55 16.61 -4.96
N GLN A 55 16.75 17.40 -6.03
CA GLN A 55 17.10 16.90 -7.36
C GLN A 55 18.40 16.10 -7.35
N SER A 56 19.41 16.57 -6.61
CA SER A 56 20.69 15.87 -6.48
C SER A 56 20.54 14.52 -5.75
N ALA A 57 19.72 14.49 -4.70
CA ALA A 57 19.42 13.25 -3.97
C ALA A 57 18.67 12.24 -4.85
N VAL A 58 17.66 12.69 -5.61
CA VAL A 58 16.92 11.85 -6.57
C VAL A 58 17.83 11.34 -7.69
N LEU A 59 18.71 12.18 -8.22
CA LEU A 59 19.66 11.76 -9.24
C LEU A 59 20.60 10.67 -8.71
N LEU A 60 21.16 10.85 -7.52
CA LEU A 60 22.05 9.86 -6.90
C LEU A 60 21.36 8.52 -6.64
N THR A 61 20.12 8.53 -6.15
CA THR A 61 19.35 7.29 -5.92
C THR A 61 19.03 6.60 -7.24
N SER A 62 18.62 7.35 -8.27
CA SER A 62 18.36 6.78 -9.60
C SER A 62 19.62 6.19 -10.25
N GLN A 63 20.78 6.82 -10.08
CA GLN A 63 22.05 6.32 -10.58
C GLN A 63 22.49 5.04 -9.84
N GLY A 64 22.21 4.95 -8.53
CA GLY A 64 22.41 3.72 -7.76
C GLY A 64 21.56 2.57 -8.30
N GLN A 65 20.26 2.82 -8.50
CA GLN A 65 19.33 1.83 -9.07
C GLN A 65 19.75 1.37 -10.46
N LEU A 66 20.21 2.28 -11.33
CA LEU A 66 20.71 1.93 -12.66
C LEU A 66 21.88 0.95 -12.57
N ARG A 67 22.86 1.21 -11.70
CA ARG A 67 24.03 0.33 -11.51
C ARG A 67 23.63 -1.05 -10.96
N GLU A 68 22.66 -1.10 -10.04
CA GLU A 68 22.13 -2.36 -9.53
C GLU A 68 21.48 -3.19 -10.64
N VAL A 69 20.63 -2.57 -11.45
CA VAL A 69 19.98 -3.23 -12.60
C VAL A 69 20.99 -3.67 -13.66
N GLU A 70 22.01 -2.85 -13.94
CA GLU A 70 23.11 -3.23 -14.85
C GLU A 70 23.88 -4.45 -14.32
N ALA A 71 24.20 -4.49 -13.03
CA ALA A 71 24.87 -5.62 -12.41
C ALA A 71 24.00 -6.89 -12.45
N GLU A 72 22.71 -6.78 -12.21
CA GLU A 72 21.75 -7.87 -12.36
C GLU A 72 21.65 -8.36 -13.81
N ASN A 73 21.63 -7.46 -14.78
CA ASN A 73 21.61 -7.79 -16.21
C ASN A 73 22.85 -8.61 -16.59
N CYS A 74 24.05 -8.16 -16.18
CA CYS A 74 25.30 -8.90 -16.38
C CYS A 74 25.26 -10.29 -15.74
N ARG A 75 24.74 -10.42 -14.50
CA ARG A 75 24.59 -11.71 -13.82
C ARG A 75 23.63 -12.64 -14.56
N LEU A 76 22.48 -12.13 -15.01
CA LEU A 76 21.50 -12.90 -15.76
C LEU A 76 22.04 -13.34 -17.11
N GLN A 77 22.78 -12.48 -17.81
CA GLN A 77 23.46 -12.83 -19.06
C GLN A 77 24.48 -13.96 -18.87
N LEU A 78 25.28 -13.92 -17.80
CA LEU A 78 26.20 -15.00 -17.46
C LEU A 78 25.43 -16.31 -17.21
N ARG A 79 24.37 -16.24 -16.41
CA ARG A 79 23.56 -17.42 -16.08
C ARG A 79 22.90 -18.05 -17.31
N LEU A 80 22.48 -17.24 -18.28
CA LEU A 80 21.92 -17.71 -19.55
C LEU A 80 23.00 -18.41 -20.38
N LYS A 81 24.22 -17.87 -20.44
CA LYS A 81 25.35 -18.52 -21.13
C LYS A 81 25.70 -19.88 -20.50
N GLU A 82 25.80 -19.95 -19.18
CA GLU A 82 26.05 -21.20 -18.46
C GLU A 82 24.97 -22.25 -18.78
N LEU A 83 23.70 -21.89 -18.65
CA LEU A 83 22.60 -22.82 -18.89
C LEU A 83 22.55 -23.28 -20.36
N ASN A 84 22.85 -22.39 -21.32
CA ASN A 84 22.93 -22.76 -22.72
C ASN A 84 24.07 -23.75 -22.99
N GLU A 85 25.23 -23.55 -22.36
CA GLU A 85 26.35 -24.47 -22.46
C GLU A 85 26.05 -25.84 -21.83
N GLU A 86 25.36 -25.87 -20.69
CA GLU A 86 24.84 -27.10 -20.08
C GLU A 86 23.89 -27.84 -21.04
N TYR A 87 22.96 -27.13 -21.69
CA TYR A 87 22.06 -27.73 -22.68
C TYR A 87 22.81 -28.28 -23.90
N ARG A 88 23.76 -27.52 -24.45
CA ARG A 88 24.59 -27.96 -25.59
C ARG A 88 25.41 -29.19 -25.23
N SER A 89 26.06 -29.18 -24.07
CA SER A 89 26.87 -30.31 -23.57
C SER A 89 26.03 -31.57 -23.40
N ARG A 90 24.82 -31.44 -22.83
CA ARG A 90 23.91 -32.56 -22.64
C ARG A 90 23.37 -33.13 -23.95
N LEU A 91 23.02 -32.26 -24.91
CA LEU A 91 22.64 -32.69 -26.26
C LEU A 91 23.78 -33.39 -27.00
N ALA A 92 25.00 -32.83 -26.92
CA ALA A 92 26.18 -33.45 -27.51
C ALA A 92 26.46 -34.83 -26.90
N GLN A 93 26.29 -34.98 -25.59
CA GLN A 93 26.42 -36.28 -24.92
C GLN A 93 25.38 -37.28 -25.43
N TYR A 94 24.11 -36.89 -25.53
CA TYR A 94 23.07 -37.75 -26.07
C TYR A 94 23.32 -38.20 -27.52
N VAL A 95 23.84 -37.31 -28.37
CA VAL A 95 24.23 -37.66 -29.74
C VAL A 95 25.41 -38.62 -29.77
N ARG A 96 26.43 -38.40 -28.92
CA ARG A 96 27.59 -39.30 -28.79
C ARG A 96 27.17 -40.69 -28.29
N ASP A 97 26.31 -40.76 -27.28
CA ASP A 97 25.82 -42.02 -26.75
C ASP A 97 25.01 -42.80 -27.79
N LEU A 98 24.21 -42.10 -28.60
CA LEU A 98 23.47 -42.69 -29.72
C LEU A 98 24.42 -43.22 -30.82
N ALA A 99 25.46 -42.46 -31.17
CA ALA A 99 26.46 -42.90 -32.14
C ALA A 99 27.24 -44.12 -31.64
N ASN A 100 27.72 -44.08 -30.40
CA ASN A 100 28.42 -45.20 -29.76
C ASN A 100 27.55 -46.46 -29.71
N TYR A 101 26.25 -46.32 -29.45
CA TYR A 101 25.30 -47.45 -29.50
C TYR A 101 25.17 -48.03 -30.92
N MET A 102 25.10 -47.17 -31.94
CA MET A 102 25.00 -47.61 -33.34
C MET A 102 26.29 -48.31 -33.81
N ASP A 103 27.46 -47.84 -33.38
CA ASP A 103 28.76 -48.45 -33.69
C ASP A 103 29.02 -49.75 -32.91
N SER A 104 28.46 -49.90 -31.71
CA SER A 104 28.58 -51.12 -30.90
C SER A 104 27.59 -52.23 -31.29
N LYS A 105 26.74 -52.02 -32.31
CA LYS A 105 26.11 -53.13 -33.03
C LYS A 105 27.13 -53.77 -33.98
N PRO A 106 27.64 -54.98 -33.71
CA PRO A 106 28.46 -55.67 -34.71
C PRO A 106 27.63 -55.90 -35.98
N SER A 107 28.21 -55.64 -37.15
CA SER A 107 27.58 -55.99 -38.42
C SER A 107 27.17 -57.46 -38.37
N SER A 108 25.88 -57.73 -38.51
CA SER A 108 25.35 -59.09 -38.49
C SER A 108 25.82 -59.84 -39.73
N VAL A 109 27.00 -60.44 -39.65
CA VAL A 109 27.39 -61.60 -40.45
C VAL A 109 27.41 -62.75 -39.46
N THR A 110 26.50 -63.69 -39.64
CA THR A 110 26.26 -64.95 -38.92
C THR A 110 25.46 -64.93 -37.60
N GLY A 111 24.28 -65.55 -37.67
CA GLY A 111 23.81 -66.48 -36.64
C GLY A 111 23.04 -65.92 -35.42
N HIS A 112 21.73 -65.75 -35.58
CA HIS A 112 20.66 -66.08 -34.61
C HIS A 112 20.82 -65.62 -33.13
N SER A 113 19.90 -64.73 -32.71
CA SER A 113 19.42 -64.54 -31.33
C SER A 113 20.22 -63.66 -30.34
N LYS A 114 20.51 -62.40 -30.69
CA LYS A 114 20.85 -61.33 -29.71
C LYS A 114 20.06 -60.02 -29.88
N ALA A 115 18.88 -60.07 -30.48
CA ALA A 115 17.99 -58.91 -30.64
C ALA A 115 17.49 -58.23 -29.33
N PRO A 116 17.25 -58.93 -28.20
CA PRO A 116 16.64 -58.31 -27.01
C PRO A 116 17.57 -57.36 -26.24
N ALA A 117 18.87 -57.66 -26.17
CA ALA A 117 19.83 -56.91 -25.36
C ALA A 117 20.09 -55.49 -25.92
N GLY A 118 20.22 -55.36 -27.25
CA GLY A 118 20.35 -54.06 -27.90
C GLY A 118 19.09 -53.21 -27.75
N GLN A 119 17.90 -53.81 -27.86
CA GLN A 119 16.63 -53.09 -27.69
C GLN A 119 16.43 -52.63 -26.24
N ALA A 120 16.85 -53.44 -25.25
CA ALA A 120 16.83 -53.07 -23.84
C ALA A 120 17.79 -51.92 -23.51
N ALA A 121 18.98 -51.87 -24.12
CA ALA A 121 19.94 -50.78 -23.93
C ALA A 121 19.49 -49.46 -24.56
N MET A 122 18.84 -49.50 -25.74
CA MET A 122 18.21 -48.31 -26.32
C MET A 122 17.06 -47.80 -25.45
N LYS A 123 16.23 -48.73 -24.95
CA LYS A 123 15.12 -48.40 -24.06
C LYS A 123 15.62 -47.75 -22.77
N SER A 124 16.65 -48.29 -22.12
CA SER A 124 17.22 -47.71 -20.91
C SER A 124 17.83 -46.33 -21.12
N PHE A 125 18.45 -46.08 -22.29
CA PHE A 125 18.96 -44.76 -22.67
C PHE A 125 17.83 -43.73 -22.82
N VAL A 126 16.80 -44.05 -23.61
CA VAL A 126 15.63 -43.17 -23.79
C VAL A 126 14.92 -42.94 -22.45
N ASP A 127 14.78 -43.97 -21.62
CA ASP A 127 14.21 -43.86 -20.29
C ASP A 127 15.06 -43.00 -19.35
N SER A 128 16.39 -43.00 -19.50
CA SER A 128 17.28 -42.08 -18.77
C SER A 128 17.09 -40.64 -19.23
N MET A 129 17.11 -40.40 -20.55
CA MET A 129 16.90 -39.06 -21.12
C MET A 129 15.54 -38.47 -20.69
N LEU A 130 14.47 -39.25 -20.78
CA LEU A 130 13.13 -38.83 -20.37
C LEU A 130 13.05 -38.56 -18.86
N ARG A 131 13.71 -39.37 -18.02
CA ARG A 131 13.80 -39.10 -16.58
C ARG A 131 14.49 -37.78 -16.28
N ASP A 132 15.64 -37.53 -16.93
CA ASP A 132 16.40 -36.32 -16.71
C ASP A 132 15.65 -35.06 -17.21
N ILE A 133 14.92 -35.17 -18.33
CA ILE A 133 14.05 -34.09 -18.83
C ILE A 133 12.93 -33.81 -17.82
N ARG A 134 12.22 -34.84 -17.35
CA ARG A 134 11.16 -34.69 -16.35
C ARG A 134 11.69 -34.08 -15.04
N ALA A 135 12.87 -34.51 -14.58
CA ALA A 135 13.50 -33.98 -13.38
C ALA A 135 13.87 -32.49 -13.53
N SER A 136 14.40 -32.09 -14.70
CA SER A 136 14.71 -30.68 -15.00
C SER A 136 13.46 -29.81 -14.97
N TYR A 137 12.37 -30.24 -15.61
CA TYR A 137 11.10 -29.51 -15.58
C TYR A 137 10.51 -29.41 -14.18
N LYS A 138 10.53 -30.50 -13.40
CA LYS A 138 10.09 -30.48 -11.99
C LYS A 138 10.91 -29.50 -11.14
N SER A 139 12.23 -29.50 -11.29
CA SER A 139 13.10 -28.55 -10.58
C SER A 139 12.80 -27.10 -10.95
N ARG A 140 12.55 -26.82 -12.24
CA ARG A 140 12.17 -25.48 -12.71
C ARG A 140 10.82 -25.04 -12.17
N GLU A 141 9.83 -25.93 -12.18
CA GLU A 141 8.51 -25.68 -11.61
C GLU A 141 8.59 -25.37 -10.12
N GLU A 142 9.37 -26.15 -9.36
CA GLU A 142 9.62 -25.89 -7.94
C GLU A 142 10.28 -24.53 -7.70
N GLN A 143 11.25 -24.14 -8.52
CA GLN A 143 11.89 -22.82 -8.44
C GLN A 143 10.89 -21.70 -8.69
N LEU A 144 10.04 -21.81 -9.71
CA LEU A 144 8.99 -20.83 -10.00
C LEU A 144 7.97 -20.76 -8.87
N ALA A 145 7.53 -21.90 -8.33
CA ALA A 145 6.63 -21.96 -7.19
C ALA A 145 7.25 -21.35 -5.92
N ARG A 146 8.57 -21.55 -5.67
CA ARG A 146 9.30 -20.90 -4.57
C ARG A 146 9.37 -19.38 -4.77
N ALA A 147 9.69 -18.92 -5.98
CA ALA A 147 9.75 -17.50 -6.32
C ALA A 147 8.37 -16.82 -6.14
N ALA A 148 7.31 -17.42 -6.68
CA ALA A 148 5.94 -16.92 -6.54
C ALA A 148 5.51 -16.83 -5.06
N ARG A 149 5.81 -17.85 -4.24
CA ARG A 149 5.57 -17.80 -2.79
C ARG A 149 6.40 -16.71 -2.10
N GLY A 150 7.64 -16.52 -2.53
CA GLY A 150 8.51 -15.44 -2.06
C GLY A 150 7.97 -14.04 -2.36
N TYR A 151 7.52 -13.79 -3.59
CA TYR A 151 6.89 -12.53 -3.98
C TYR A 151 5.61 -12.28 -3.19
N LYS A 152 4.74 -13.29 -3.07
CA LYS A 152 3.52 -13.19 -2.24
C LYS A 152 3.83 -12.83 -0.79
N LYS A 153 4.89 -13.40 -0.21
CA LYS A 153 5.34 -13.05 1.14
C LYS A 153 5.81 -11.60 1.22
N ARG A 154 6.71 -11.17 0.32
CA ARG A 154 7.22 -9.79 0.29
C ARG A 154 6.10 -8.76 0.10
N MET A 155 5.12 -9.06 -0.75
CA MET A 155 3.95 -8.20 -0.96
C MET A 155 3.11 -8.07 0.31
N LYS A 156 2.88 -9.17 1.04
CA LYS A 156 2.21 -9.12 2.36
C LYS A 156 3.01 -8.31 3.38
N ASP A 157 4.33 -8.46 3.41
CA ASP A 157 5.19 -7.70 4.32
C ASP A 157 5.19 -6.20 3.98
N LEU A 158 5.16 -5.84 2.70
CA LEU A 158 5.03 -4.46 2.25
C LEU A 158 3.66 -3.86 2.63
N ALA A 159 2.57 -4.62 2.43
CA ALA A 159 1.23 -4.19 2.83
C ALA A 159 1.14 -3.91 4.34
N LYS A 160 1.77 -4.74 5.19
CA LYS A 160 1.85 -4.50 6.64
C LYS A 160 2.63 -3.23 6.98
N LYS A 161 3.77 -3.00 6.31
CA LYS A 161 4.55 -1.77 6.52
C LYS A 161 3.75 -0.53 6.10
N HIS A 162 3.01 -0.63 5.01
CA HIS A 162 2.11 0.42 4.54
C HIS A 162 1.02 0.73 5.56
N GLU A 163 0.37 -0.30 6.12
CA GLU A 163 -0.62 -0.13 7.18
C GLU A 163 -0.04 0.57 8.42
N ASN A 164 1.14 0.15 8.88
CA ASN A 164 1.84 0.81 9.99
C ASN A 164 2.16 2.29 9.69
N LEU A 165 2.56 2.58 8.44
CA LEU A 165 2.84 3.95 8.02
C LEU A 165 1.56 4.80 7.99
N LEU A 166 0.44 4.24 7.54
CA LEU A 166 -0.85 4.94 7.59
C LEU A 166 -1.29 5.26 9.02
N ILE A 167 -1.06 4.35 9.97
CA ILE A 167 -1.33 4.59 11.39
C ILE A 167 -0.46 5.75 11.90
N ALA A 168 0.85 5.74 11.61
CA ALA A 168 1.76 6.81 12.03
C ALA A 168 1.39 8.16 11.39
N TYR A 169 1.06 8.16 10.10
CA TYR A 169 0.60 9.34 9.38
C TYR A 169 -0.70 9.88 9.96
N GLY A 170 -1.67 9.02 10.27
CA GLY A 170 -2.92 9.40 10.92
C GLY A 170 -2.70 10.07 12.28
N LEU A 171 -1.85 9.48 13.12
CA LEU A 171 -1.48 10.04 14.42
C LEU A 171 -0.80 11.41 14.28
N GLN A 172 0.15 11.54 13.35
CA GLN A 172 0.80 12.83 13.08
C GLN A 172 -0.20 13.88 12.61
N ARG A 173 -1.14 13.50 11.74
CA ARG A 173 -2.18 14.41 11.23
C ARG A 173 -3.10 14.91 12.35
N GLU A 174 -3.42 14.05 13.31
CA GLU A 174 -4.22 14.40 14.47
C GLU A 174 -3.46 15.28 15.46
N GLN A 175 -2.17 15.01 15.69
CA GLN A 175 -1.29 15.87 16.49
C GLN A 175 -1.15 17.28 15.88
N LEU A 176 -1.01 17.39 14.56
CA LEU A 176 -0.97 18.69 13.88
C LEU A 176 -2.31 19.44 14.00
N ARG A 177 -3.43 18.71 13.92
CA ARG A 177 -4.77 19.29 14.10
C ARG A 177 -5.02 19.76 15.53
N SER A 178 -4.46 19.09 16.54
CA SER A 178 -4.59 19.50 17.94
C SER A 178 -3.64 20.65 18.33
N LEU A 179 -2.49 20.77 17.67
CA LEU A 179 -1.49 21.80 17.94
C LEU A 179 -1.70 23.10 17.12
N GLY A 180 -2.39 23.03 15.98
CA GLY A 180 -2.50 24.13 15.01
C GLY A 180 -3.83 24.90 15.07
N SER A 181 -3.75 26.24 15.06
CA SER A 181 -4.82 27.13 14.56
C SER A 181 -5.21 26.74 13.13
N SER A 182 -6.46 27.05 12.75
CA SER A 182 -7.20 26.61 11.54
C SER A 182 -6.53 26.73 10.15
N ALA A 183 -5.28 27.17 10.06
CA ALA A 183 -4.55 27.46 8.81
C ALA A 183 -3.47 26.43 8.42
N MET A 184 -3.18 25.40 9.24
CA MET A 184 -2.17 24.38 8.88
C MET A 184 -2.77 23.27 8.02
N ASP A 185 -2.29 23.15 6.77
CA ASP A 185 -2.61 22.03 5.88
C ASP A 185 -2.02 20.73 6.44
N CYS A 186 -2.90 19.81 6.79
CA CYS A 186 -2.54 18.52 7.37
C CYS A 186 -2.24 17.45 6.29
N GLY A 187 -2.27 17.81 5.01
CA GLY A 187 -2.04 16.93 3.88
C GLY A 187 -3.24 16.04 3.52
N PRO A 188 -3.10 15.18 2.49
CA PRO A 188 -4.18 14.34 1.97
C PRO A 188 -4.75 13.37 3.00
N ALA A 189 -6.05 13.05 2.91
CA ALA A 189 -6.66 12.07 3.80
C ALA A 189 -6.08 10.65 3.60
N GLU A 190 -6.01 9.85 4.68
CA GLU A 190 -5.53 8.45 4.68
C GLU A 190 -6.20 7.58 3.61
N LEU A 191 -7.45 7.89 3.27
CA LEU A 191 -8.23 7.22 2.23
C LEU A 191 -7.53 7.21 0.86
N HIS A 192 -6.80 8.27 0.52
CA HIS A 192 -6.07 8.38 -0.75
C HIS A 192 -4.91 7.39 -0.86
N PHE A 193 -4.49 6.80 0.25
CA PHE A 193 -3.40 5.84 0.30
C PHE A 193 -3.90 4.41 0.53
N SER A 194 -5.21 4.15 0.47
CA SER A 194 -5.74 2.80 0.68
C SER A 194 -5.29 1.85 -0.44
N ILE A 195 -4.79 0.66 -0.08
CA ILE A 195 -4.47 -0.40 -1.04
C ILE A 195 -5.81 -1.03 -1.47
N SER A 196 -6.09 -1.07 -2.78
CA SER A 196 -7.34 -1.66 -3.31
C SER A 196 -7.22 -3.13 -3.71
N ASP A 197 -6.01 -3.71 -3.66
CA ASP A 197 -5.75 -5.08 -4.12
C ASP A 197 -6.38 -6.13 -3.17
N PRO A 198 -7.38 -6.91 -3.64
CA PRO A 198 -8.10 -7.87 -2.81
C PRO A 198 -7.23 -9.05 -2.34
N GLU A 199 -6.11 -9.36 -3.00
CA GLU A 199 -5.21 -10.44 -2.58
C GLU A 199 -4.32 -10.06 -1.38
N LEU A 200 -4.16 -8.76 -1.16
CA LEU A 200 -3.30 -8.19 -0.12
C LEU A 200 -4.08 -7.78 1.13
N LEU A 201 -5.37 -7.46 0.97
CA LEU A 201 -6.21 -7.02 2.07
C LEU A 201 -6.76 -8.20 2.87
N THR A 202 -6.65 -8.10 4.19
CA THR A 202 -7.45 -8.94 5.08
C THR A 202 -8.91 -8.50 5.08
N ASN A 203 -9.84 -9.35 5.51
CA ASN A 203 -11.26 -8.99 5.62
C ASN A 203 -11.46 -7.75 6.50
N SER A 204 -10.73 -7.68 7.61
CA SER A 204 -10.71 -6.51 8.51
C SER A 204 -10.22 -5.24 7.81
N SER A 205 -9.14 -5.32 7.02
CA SER A 205 -8.63 -4.16 6.26
C SER A 205 -9.64 -3.67 5.21
N ARG A 206 -10.39 -4.59 4.57
CA ARG A 206 -11.48 -4.23 3.62
C ARG A 206 -12.63 -3.52 4.32
N GLU A 207 -13.07 -4.04 5.46
CA GLU A 207 -14.13 -3.42 6.26
C GLU A 207 -13.70 -2.05 6.78
N LEU A 208 -12.47 -1.90 7.25
CA LEU A 208 -11.91 -0.60 7.66
C LEU A 208 -11.92 0.41 6.52
N ASN A 209 -11.53 0.02 5.30
CA ASN A 209 -11.57 0.92 4.15
C ASN A 209 -13.01 1.35 3.83
N ARG A 210 -13.97 0.41 3.85
CA ARG A 210 -15.39 0.72 3.65
C ARG A 210 -15.92 1.69 4.72
N LEU A 211 -15.56 1.49 5.98
CA LEU A 211 -15.96 2.36 7.09
C LEU A 211 -15.34 3.76 6.95
N ARG A 212 -14.07 3.86 6.53
CA ARG A 212 -13.43 5.16 6.27
C ARG A 212 -14.12 5.92 5.14
N GLU A 213 -14.50 5.24 4.06
CA GLU A 213 -15.26 5.86 2.95
C GLU A 213 -16.63 6.36 3.41
N GLN A 214 -17.34 5.56 4.22
CA GLN A 214 -18.62 5.97 4.81
C GLN A 214 -18.45 7.17 5.74
N LYS A 215 -17.40 7.20 6.56
CA LYS A 215 -17.06 8.35 7.42
C LYS A 215 -16.85 9.61 6.59
N ALA A 216 -16.04 9.54 5.52
CA ALA A 216 -15.78 10.71 4.67
C ALA A 216 -17.06 11.22 3.96
N LYS A 217 -17.95 10.32 3.53
CA LYS A 217 -19.26 10.70 2.98
C LYS A 217 -20.12 11.43 4.02
N LEU A 218 -20.18 10.92 5.24
CA LEU A 218 -20.93 11.55 6.34
C LEU A 218 -20.33 12.90 6.74
N GLU A 219 -19.01 13.02 6.79
CA GLU A 219 -18.32 14.28 7.08
C GLU A 219 -18.61 15.34 6.00
N MET A 220 -18.66 14.95 4.72
CA MET A 220 -19.05 15.83 3.62
C MET A 220 -20.51 16.30 3.76
N GLN A 221 -21.43 15.39 4.07
CA GLN A 221 -22.84 15.71 4.32
C GLN A 221 -23.01 16.67 5.50
N LEU A 222 -22.24 16.46 6.59
CA LEU A 222 -22.25 17.36 7.74
C LEU A 222 -21.73 18.75 7.37
N GLN A 223 -20.66 18.85 6.60
CA GLN A 223 -20.14 20.14 6.12
C GLN A 223 -21.13 20.85 5.20
N GLU A 224 -21.84 20.14 4.33
CA GLU A 224 -22.91 20.70 3.49
C GLU A 224 -24.08 21.23 4.33
N LEU A 225 -24.52 20.47 5.33
CA LEU A 225 -25.56 20.89 6.27
C LEU A 225 -25.12 22.10 7.10
N GLN A 226 -23.87 22.13 7.58
CA GLN A 226 -23.32 23.28 8.32
C GLN A 226 -23.26 24.54 7.45
N LYS A 227 -22.82 24.43 6.20
CA LYS A 227 -22.85 25.55 5.24
C LYS A 227 -24.28 26.00 4.93
N GLY A 228 -25.22 25.06 4.87
CA GLY A 228 -26.65 25.38 4.72
C GLY A 228 -27.24 26.10 5.93
N LEU A 229 -26.74 25.81 7.15
CA LEU A 229 -27.13 26.48 8.38
C LEU A 229 -26.54 27.90 8.49
N ASP A 230 -25.28 28.09 8.09
CA ASP A 230 -24.61 29.40 8.05
C ASP A 230 -25.22 30.37 7.01
N LEU A 231 -25.99 29.86 6.06
CA LEU A 231 -26.71 30.65 5.04
C LEU A 231 -28.13 31.07 5.45
N MET A 232 -28.59 30.72 6.66
CA MET A 232 -29.86 31.17 7.23
C MET A 232 -29.61 32.26 8.29
N PRO A 233 -29.66 33.56 7.94
CA PRO A 233 -29.46 34.63 8.91
C PRO A 233 -30.76 34.83 9.69
N GLY A 234 -30.76 34.53 10.98
CA GLY A 234 -31.78 35.03 11.90
C GLY A 234 -32.40 34.04 12.89
N HIS A 235 -31.68 33.02 13.38
CA HIS A 235 -32.11 32.30 14.58
C HIS A 235 -31.04 32.36 15.66
N ASP A 236 -31.47 32.77 16.86
CA ASP A 236 -30.63 32.91 18.04
C ASP A 236 -29.98 31.56 18.41
N PRO A 237 -28.67 31.53 18.73
CA PRO A 237 -27.95 30.29 19.07
C PRO A 237 -28.46 29.59 20.34
N ASN A 238 -29.35 30.23 21.11
CA ASN A 238 -29.75 29.78 22.44
C ASN A 238 -31.09 29.02 22.46
N GLU A 239 -31.82 28.93 21.35
CA GLU A 239 -33.07 28.13 21.26
C GLU A 239 -32.85 26.68 20.79
N LEU A 240 -31.67 26.34 20.28
CA LEU A 240 -31.36 25.00 19.75
C LEU A 240 -30.82 24.01 20.80
N LEU A 241 -30.57 24.45 22.04
CA LEU A 241 -30.08 23.61 23.13
C LEU A 241 -31.18 23.10 24.07
N CYS A 242 -32.46 23.31 23.76
CA CYS A 242 -33.49 22.49 24.39
C CYS A 242 -33.33 21.06 23.86
N PRO A 243 -33.06 20.05 24.72
CA PRO A 243 -33.28 18.68 24.32
C PRO A 243 -34.76 18.63 23.93
N ARG A 244 -35.04 18.47 22.63
CA ARG A 244 -36.39 18.21 22.16
C ARG A 244 -36.81 16.93 22.88
N GLN A 245 -37.52 17.09 24.00
CA GLN A 245 -37.97 15.99 24.82
C GLN A 245 -38.78 15.12 23.88
N LEU A 246 -38.23 13.95 23.51
CA LEU A 246 -39.01 12.96 22.78
C LEU A 246 -40.26 12.73 23.60
N ASP A 247 -41.41 12.82 22.94
CA ASP A 247 -42.68 12.48 23.56
C ASP A 247 -42.64 11.04 24.08
N GLU A 248 -43.53 10.71 25.03
CA GLU A 248 -43.63 9.35 25.57
C GLU A 248 -43.87 8.30 24.46
N GLU A 249 -44.53 8.70 23.38
CA GLU A 249 -44.71 7.91 22.15
C GLU A 249 -43.37 7.55 21.49
N GLY A 250 -42.48 8.52 21.30
CA GLY A 250 -41.14 8.31 20.74
C GLY A 250 -40.27 7.44 21.63
N TRP A 251 -40.35 7.61 22.95
CA TRP A 251 -39.69 6.71 23.90
C TRP A 251 -40.29 5.30 23.90
N ALA A 252 -41.60 5.17 23.72
CA ALA A 252 -42.25 3.87 23.55
C ALA A 252 -41.78 3.17 22.28
N GLU A 253 -41.59 3.89 21.17
CA GLU A 253 -41.09 3.34 19.92
C GLU A 253 -39.62 2.90 20.00
N VAL A 254 -38.76 3.68 20.66
CA VAL A 254 -37.37 3.27 20.91
C VAL A 254 -37.32 2.01 21.79
N ARG A 255 -38.12 1.96 22.87
CA ARG A 255 -38.24 0.77 23.72
C ARG A 255 -38.78 -0.44 22.97
N LYS A 256 -39.65 -0.23 21.97
CA LYS A 256 -40.19 -1.28 21.09
C LYS A 256 -39.11 -1.81 20.16
N LYS A 257 -38.39 -0.93 19.44
CA LYS A 257 -37.31 -1.32 18.54
C LYS A 257 -36.16 -2.02 19.27
N LEU A 258 -35.83 -1.60 20.49
CA LEU A 258 -34.80 -2.25 21.29
C LEU A 258 -35.22 -3.68 21.71
N ARG A 259 -36.51 -3.87 22.02
CA ARG A 259 -37.07 -5.20 22.30
C ARG A 259 -37.08 -6.07 21.05
N GLU A 260 -37.53 -5.55 19.91
CA GLU A 260 -37.51 -6.27 18.63
C GLU A 260 -36.09 -6.65 18.21
N PHE A 261 -35.14 -5.73 18.34
CA PHE A 261 -33.73 -6.02 18.07
C PHE A 261 -33.20 -7.13 18.99
N THR A 262 -33.47 -7.05 20.29
CA THR A 262 -33.03 -8.07 21.26
C THR A 262 -33.64 -9.43 20.95
N LEU A 263 -34.93 -9.48 20.63
CA LEU A 263 -35.63 -10.73 20.31
C LEU A 263 -35.13 -11.35 19.00
N ASN A 264 -35.03 -10.56 17.93
CA ASN A 264 -34.56 -11.06 16.63
C ASN A 264 -33.10 -11.54 16.72
N THR A 265 -32.24 -10.77 17.40
CA THR A 265 -30.84 -11.18 17.60
C THR A 265 -30.75 -12.47 18.40
N GLN A 266 -31.61 -12.64 19.42
CA GLN A 266 -31.67 -13.86 20.20
C GLN A 266 -32.14 -15.06 19.38
N GLU A 267 -33.18 -14.89 18.55
CA GLU A 267 -33.70 -15.94 17.66
C GLU A 267 -32.64 -16.38 16.65
N ASP A 268 -31.94 -15.43 16.01
CA ASP A 268 -30.85 -15.72 15.07
C ASP A 268 -29.73 -16.54 15.74
N LEU A 269 -29.32 -16.14 16.95
CA LEU A 269 -28.29 -16.85 17.72
C LEU A 269 -28.74 -18.26 18.14
N GLU A 270 -30.01 -18.43 18.52
CA GLU A 270 -30.56 -19.74 18.86
C GLU A 270 -30.65 -20.64 17.63
N GLN A 271 -30.99 -20.08 16.47
CA GLN A 271 -31.00 -20.79 15.19
C GLN A 271 -29.58 -21.22 14.79
N GLU A 272 -28.60 -20.32 14.84
CA GLU A 272 -27.19 -20.67 14.58
C GLU A 272 -26.68 -21.74 15.54
N ARG A 273 -26.98 -21.60 16.84
CA ARG A 273 -26.63 -22.60 17.86
C ARG A 273 -27.24 -23.96 17.53
N SER A 274 -28.50 -24.03 17.13
CA SER A 274 -29.16 -25.29 16.75
C SER A 274 -28.49 -25.93 15.54
N GLN A 275 -28.16 -25.16 14.50
CA GLN A 275 -27.49 -25.65 13.29
C GLN A 275 -26.07 -26.16 13.60
N LEU A 276 -25.33 -25.45 14.45
CA LEU A 276 -24.00 -25.87 14.88
C LEU A 276 -24.05 -27.16 15.69
N LEU A 277 -25.02 -27.30 16.60
CA LEU A 277 -25.22 -28.54 17.35
C LEU A 277 -25.54 -29.72 16.42
N THR A 278 -26.44 -29.56 15.44
CA THR A 278 -26.73 -30.62 14.47
C THR A 278 -25.49 -31.01 13.67
N ARG A 279 -24.70 -30.03 13.21
CA ARG A 279 -23.46 -30.30 12.46
C ARG A 279 -22.40 -30.99 13.33
N ALA A 280 -22.30 -30.63 14.60
CA ALA A 280 -21.38 -31.26 15.55
C ALA A 280 -21.75 -32.73 15.76
N VAL A 281 -23.04 -33.04 15.99
CA VAL A 281 -23.51 -34.43 16.13
C VAL A 281 -23.21 -35.27 14.89
N VAL A 282 -23.49 -34.75 13.69
CA VAL A 282 -23.17 -35.46 12.43
C VAL A 282 -21.66 -35.70 12.28
N ALA A 283 -20.82 -34.73 12.68
CA ALA A 283 -19.38 -34.89 12.64
C ALA A 283 -18.88 -35.93 13.67
N GLU A 284 -19.47 -35.99 14.86
CA GLU A 284 -19.18 -37.00 15.89
C GLU A 284 -19.57 -38.42 15.42
N GLU A 285 -20.70 -38.56 14.73
CA GLU A 285 -21.11 -39.82 14.11
C GLU A 285 -20.12 -40.26 13.03
N GLN A 286 -19.73 -39.35 12.12
CA GLN A 286 -18.74 -39.65 11.08
C GLN A 286 -17.38 -40.07 11.65
N VAL A 287 -16.93 -39.41 12.71
CA VAL A 287 -15.68 -39.80 13.40
C VAL A 287 -15.82 -41.18 14.03
N SER A 288 -16.96 -41.48 14.64
CA SER A 288 -17.24 -42.80 15.23
C SER A 288 -17.28 -43.90 14.18
N GLU A 289 -17.88 -43.64 13.01
CA GLU A 289 -17.88 -44.55 11.86
C GLU A 289 -16.47 -44.81 11.34
N LEU A 290 -15.66 -43.76 11.18
CA LEU A 290 -14.27 -43.88 10.74
C LEU A 290 -13.42 -44.64 11.76
N GLN A 291 -13.61 -44.39 13.06
CA GLN A 291 -12.97 -45.16 14.14
C GLN A 291 -13.36 -46.64 14.07
N GLY A 292 -14.66 -46.94 13.94
CA GLY A 292 -15.14 -48.31 13.77
C GLY A 292 -14.55 -49.00 12.53
N TYR A 293 -14.42 -48.28 11.41
CA TYR A 293 -13.77 -48.80 10.21
C TYR A 293 -12.29 -49.12 10.45
N ILE A 294 -11.56 -48.24 11.14
CA ILE A 294 -10.16 -48.47 11.52
C ILE A 294 -10.03 -49.72 12.42
N GLU A 295 -10.86 -49.82 13.45
CA GLU A 295 -10.84 -50.96 14.38
C GLU A 295 -11.17 -52.28 13.69
N GLN A 296 -12.13 -52.29 12.74
CA GLN A 296 -12.54 -53.51 12.05
C GLN A 296 -11.58 -53.93 10.92
N HIS A 297 -11.00 -52.97 10.20
CA HIS A 297 -10.27 -53.26 8.95
C HIS A 297 -8.77 -52.96 8.99
N LEU A 298 -8.31 -52.11 9.90
CA LEU A 298 -6.93 -51.63 9.93
C LEU A 298 -6.16 -52.03 11.20
N ALA A 299 -6.84 -52.51 12.25
CA ALA A 299 -6.21 -52.91 13.52
C ALA A 299 -5.75 -54.39 13.57
N ARG A 300 -5.40 -55.02 12.44
CA ARG A 300 -4.72 -56.33 12.40
C ARG A 300 -3.23 -56.19 12.19
#